data_AF-A0A9X2HAZ1-F1
#
_entry.id   AF-A0A9X2HAZ1-F1
#
_cell.length_a   1.000
_cell.length_b   1.000
_cell.length_c   1.000
_cell.angle_alpha   90.00
_cell.angle_beta   90.00
_cell.angle_gamma   90.00
#
_symmetry.space_group_name_H-M   'P 1'
#
loop_
_entity.id
_entity.type
_entity.pdbx_description
1 polymer ?
#
loop_
_entity_poly.entity_id
_entity_poly.type
_entity_poly.pdbx_seq_one_letter_code
_entity_poly.pdbx_strand_id
1 'polypeptide(L)'
;MLRILAFFLIVLAAGIGFSWMADNPGQVTFVWQGRNVETSLMVFLIALGALIVAVLLVVWLVGLFFKTPGAIGSWWSTRKRDRGYHALSNGIIAAGAGDAIEARRMTKRSEKLLDTRKEPLIRFLDAQTAMIEGDHARARGAFEQMERDPETRLLALRGLFLEAERVGDEGAARHYAERAVRIAPHVPWAGGAVLEAKSLAGEWDGALDILEAQKNTRLIDRDESKRLRAVLLTAKAMTVAESDPSTAKAAGIEAHKLAPDLTPAALVAAEALFRLGDLRRGSKILESSWTHAPHPDIAEAYVRARPGDSAEDRLKRARKLHGLRPGNFEAEMCLARAALDAGDLELARKSALAAVEAEPRESGYLLLADIEEDDSGEVGRVREWLAKAIRAERDPAWTADGYVSKVWAPTSPVTGRLDAFRWKVPVEHMGGEGRLIEAEAGRDTRTIEVTEIPEAEPKRTDKAADALATSVETGKSEDGSTSASTQPSTPATPNGPRETEASSVNGAPAQSKPEPAKSADGPAIGKNKPDGDKPAAGGAGPTSEDRKEARFA
;
A
#
# COMPACT_ATOMS: atom_id res chain seq x y z
N MET A 1 -59.22 -16.07 1.27
CA MET A 1 -60.68 -15.93 1.52
C MET A 1 -61.44 -17.24 1.38
N LEU A 2 -61.38 -17.96 0.24
CA LEU A 2 -62.10 -19.24 0.01
C LEU A 2 -62.19 -20.22 1.19
N ARG A 3 -61.09 -20.48 1.93
CA ARG A 3 -61.09 -21.37 3.11
C ARG A 3 -61.99 -20.88 4.26
N ILE A 4 -62.16 -19.57 4.43
CA ILE A 4 -63.02 -18.97 5.46
C ILE A 4 -64.49 -19.04 5.01
N LEU A 5 -64.76 -18.77 3.73
CA LEU A 5 -66.11 -18.91 3.16
C LEU A 5 -66.62 -20.36 3.27
N ALA A 6 -65.77 -21.34 2.92
CA ALA A 6 -66.09 -22.76 3.05
C ALA A 6 -66.36 -23.17 4.52
N PHE A 7 -65.56 -22.65 5.47
CA PHE A 7 -65.79 -22.89 6.89
C PHE A 7 -67.14 -22.33 7.36
N PHE A 8 -67.48 -21.09 7.01
CA PHE A 8 -68.80 -20.51 7.33
C PHE A 8 -69.96 -21.29 6.71
N LEU A 9 -69.83 -21.77 5.47
CA LEU A 9 -70.86 -22.55 4.79
C LEU A 9 -71.06 -23.93 5.46
N ILE A 10 -69.98 -24.58 5.88
CA ILE A 10 -70.02 -25.84 6.66
C ILE A 10 -70.66 -25.61 8.04
N VAL A 11 -70.30 -24.53 8.75
CA VAL A 11 -70.90 -24.19 10.06
C VAL A 11 -72.39 -23.86 9.92
N LEU A 12 -72.80 -23.14 8.87
CA LEU A 12 -74.20 -22.86 8.58
C LEU A 12 -75.00 -24.14 8.30
N ALA A 13 -74.47 -25.03 7.45
CA ALA A 13 -75.09 -26.31 7.14
C ALA A 13 -75.20 -27.22 8.40
N ALA A 14 -74.16 -27.24 9.24
CA ALA A 14 -74.18 -27.95 10.51
C ALA A 14 -75.23 -27.38 11.48
N GLY A 15 -75.35 -26.05 11.58
CA GLY A 15 -76.36 -25.38 12.41
C GLY A 15 -77.79 -25.70 11.98
N ILE A 16 -78.07 -25.68 10.67
CA ILE A 16 -79.37 -26.08 10.10
C ILE A 16 -79.67 -27.56 10.41
N GLY A 17 -78.68 -28.45 10.23
CA GLY A 17 -78.82 -29.87 10.55
C GLY A 17 -79.08 -30.13 12.04
N PHE A 18 -78.41 -29.42 12.94
CA PHE A 18 -78.65 -29.50 14.39
C PHE A 18 -80.04 -28.98 14.78
N SER A 19 -80.52 -27.89 14.16
CA SER A 19 -81.87 -27.36 14.43
C SER A 19 -82.94 -28.39 14.02
N TRP A 20 -82.91 -28.87 12.79
CA TRP A 20 -83.88 -29.85 12.28
C TRP A 20 -83.87 -31.16 13.10
N MET A 21 -82.71 -31.55 13.63
CA MET A 21 -82.60 -32.74 14.48
C MET A 21 -83.12 -32.53 15.91
N ALA A 22 -83.08 -31.31 16.45
CA ALA A 22 -83.69 -30.98 17.74
C ALA A 22 -85.23 -31.07 17.68
N ASP A 23 -85.82 -30.69 16.55
CA ASP A 23 -87.27 -30.75 16.30
C ASP A 23 -87.80 -32.18 16.05
N ASN A 24 -86.91 -33.17 15.84
CA ASN A 24 -87.26 -34.55 15.48
C ASN A 24 -86.62 -35.57 16.45
N PRO A 25 -87.18 -35.75 17.67
CA PRO A 25 -86.56 -36.57 18.73
C PRO A 25 -86.62 -38.09 18.45
N GLY A 26 -85.63 -38.58 17.70
CA GLY A 26 -85.40 -40.02 17.52
C GLY A 26 -84.84 -40.71 18.76
N GLN A 27 -85.17 -41.99 18.93
CA GLN A 27 -84.58 -42.90 19.91
C GLN A 27 -83.60 -43.85 19.21
N VAL A 28 -82.47 -44.16 19.85
CA VAL A 28 -81.49 -45.15 19.39
C VAL A 28 -81.33 -46.22 20.46
N THR A 29 -81.66 -47.46 20.12
CA THR A 29 -81.61 -48.60 21.04
C THR A 29 -80.37 -49.45 20.74
N PHE A 30 -79.39 -49.41 21.65
CA PHE A 30 -78.21 -50.28 21.57
C PHE A 30 -78.45 -51.55 22.37
N VAL A 31 -78.40 -52.71 21.71
CA VAL A 31 -78.46 -54.03 22.35
C VAL A 31 -77.03 -54.53 22.55
N TRP A 32 -76.48 -54.35 23.76
CA TRP A 32 -75.11 -54.76 24.09
C TRP A 32 -75.13 -55.86 25.16
N GLN A 33 -74.64 -57.05 24.81
CA GLN A 33 -74.61 -58.24 25.70
C GLN A 33 -75.96 -58.53 26.39
N GLY A 34 -77.07 -58.41 25.66
CA GLY A 34 -78.43 -58.64 26.17
C GLY A 34 -78.99 -57.50 27.04
N ARG A 35 -78.26 -56.40 27.20
CA ARG A 35 -78.72 -55.20 27.91
C ARG A 35 -79.09 -54.13 26.88
N ASN A 36 -80.35 -53.71 26.89
CA ASN A 36 -80.84 -52.63 26.06
C ASN A 36 -80.48 -51.30 26.71
N VAL A 37 -79.73 -50.46 25.99
CA VAL A 37 -79.43 -49.07 26.38
C VAL A 37 -80.16 -48.16 25.41
N GLU A 38 -81.32 -47.67 25.87
CA GLU A 38 -82.14 -46.72 25.14
C GLU A 38 -81.56 -45.31 25.35
N THR A 39 -81.13 -44.67 24.25
CA THR A 39 -80.48 -43.36 24.29
C THR A 39 -81.18 -42.42 23.31
N SER A 40 -81.33 -41.14 23.65
CA SER A 40 -81.82 -40.16 22.67
C SER A 40 -80.78 -39.97 21.55
N LEU A 41 -81.26 -39.81 20.32
CA LEU A 41 -80.42 -39.61 19.14
C LEU A 41 -79.45 -38.42 19.32
N MET A 42 -79.89 -37.37 20.02
CA MET A 42 -79.08 -36.20 20.33
C MET A 42 -77.87 -36.52 21.23
N VAL A 43 -78.04 -37.33 22.27
CA VAL A 43 -76.93 -37.76 23.15
C VAL A 43 -75.96 -38.67 22.39
N PHE A 44 -76.47 -39.56 21.54
CA PHE A 44 -75.62 -40.39 20.68
C PHE A 44 -74.79 -39.55 19.70
N LEU A 45 -75.39 -38.56 19.03
CA LEU A 45 -74.68 -37.67 18.10
C LEU A 45 -73.65 -36.77 18.81
N ILE A 46 -73.93 -36.29 20.02
CA ILE A 46 -72.97 -35.54 20.85
C ILE A 46 -71.77 -36.44 21.23
N ALA A 47 -72.03 -37.68 21.65
CA ALA A 47 -70.96 -38.64 21.98
C ALA A 47 -70.11 -39.01 20.74
N LEU A 48 -70.75 -39.20 19.58
CA LEU A 48 -70.06 -39.47 18.31
C LEU A 48 -69.22 -38.26 17.86
N GLY A 49 -69.74 -37.04 17.99
CA GLY A 49 -69.01 -35.81 17.71
C GLY A 49 -67.79 -35.64 18.63
N ALA A 50 -67.95 -35.89 19.93
CA ALA A 50 -66.85 -35.88 20.89
C ALA A 50 -65.78 -36.94 20.56
N LEU A 51 -66.19 -38.15 20.15
CA LEU A 51 -65.28 -39.21 19.69
C LEU A 51 -64.48 -38.78 18.46
N ILE A 52 -65.13 -38.18 17.45
CA ILE A 52 -64.46 -37.68 16.24
C ILE A 52 -63.45 -36.57 16.59
N VAL A 53 -63.81 -35.63 17.47
CA VAL A 53 -62.89 -34.58 17.93
C VAL A 53 -61.71 -35.17 18.71
N ALA A 54 -61.93 -36.18 19.56
CA ALA A 54 -60.88 -36.87 20.28
C ALA A 54 -59.92 -37.62 19.32
N VAL A 55 -60.44 -38.32 18.31
CA VAL A 55 -59.61 -38.99 17.28
C VAL A 55 -58.80 -37.97 16.49
N LEU A 56 -59.39 -36.85 16.08
CA LEU A 56 -58.67 -35.77 15.38
C LEU A 56 -57.58 -35.13 16.26
N LEU A 57 -57.83 -34.95 17.56
CA LEU A 57 -56.81 -34.49 18.52
C LEU A 57 -55.65 -35.49 18.67
N VAL A 58 -55.94 -36.79 18.74
CA VAL A 58 -54.91 -37.84 18.80
C VAL A 58 -54.08 -37.87 17.52
N VAL A 59 -54.71 -37.82 16.34
CA VAL A 59 -54.01 -37.76 15.04
C VAL A 59 -53.17 -36.49 14.92
N TRP A 60 -53.65 -35.35 15.43
CA TRP A 60 -52.89 -34.10 15.47
C TRP A 60 -51.68 -34.17 16.42
N LEU A 61 -51.84 -34.72 17.63
CA LEU A 61 -50.76 -34.92 18.60
C LEU A 61 -49.67 -35.86 18.05
N VAL A 62 -50.06 -36.98 17.44
CA VAL A 62 -49.15 -37.92 16.79
C VAL A 62 -48.44 -37.26 15.59
N GLY A 63 -49.18 -36.52 14.76
CA GLY A 63 -48.64 -35.77 13.63
C GLY A 63 -47.68 -34.63 14.04
N LEU A 64 -47.88 -34.04 15.23
CA LEU A 64 -46.96 -33.08 15.84
C LEU A 64 -45.69 -33.77 16.33
N PHE A 65 -45.83 -34.88 17.07
CA PHE A 65 -44.72 -35.67 17.62
C PHE A 65 -43.75 -36.19 16.54
N PHE A 66 -44.25 -36.59 15.37
CA PHE A 66 -43.39 -37.01 14.25
C PHE A 66 -42.79 -35.84 13.43
N LYS A 67 -43.28 -34.60 13.58
CA LYS A 67 -42.76 -33.42 12.87
C LYS A 67 -41.80 -32.56 13.69
N THR A 68 -41.89 -32.59 15.02
CA THR A 68 -40.98 -31.85 15.91
C THR A 68 -39.49 -32.24 15.82
N PRO A 69 -39.07 -33.49 15.53
CA PRO A 69 -37.63 -33.85 15.53
C PRO A 69 -36.81 -33.02 14.53
N GLY A 70 -37.33 -32.81 13.32
CA GLY A 70 -36.66 -32.01 12.28
C GLY A 70 -36.62 -30.50 12.62
N ALA A 71 -37.69 -29.99 13.25
CA ALA A 71 -37.77 -28.59 13.68
C ALA A 71 -36.84 -28.28 14.86
N ILE A 72 -36.63 -29.25 15.76
CA ILE A 72 -35.68 -29.15 16.87
C ILE A 72 -34.24 -29.24 16.33
N GLY A 73 -33.95 -30.23 15.47
CA GLY A 73 -32.61 -30.42 14.89
C GLY A 73 -32.09 -29.20 14.14
N SER A 74 -32.94 -28.55 13.33
CA SER A 74 -32.56 -27.31 12.63
C SER A 74 -32.26 -26.17 13.61
N TRP A 75 -33.10 -25.93 14.62
CA TRP A 75 -32.91 -24.88 15.63
C TRP A 75 -31.59 -25.03 16.43
N TRP A 76 -31.23 -26.26 16.82
CA TRP A 76 -29.93 -26.54 17.46
C TRP A 76 -28.76 -26.31 16.50
N SER A 77 -28.91 -26.65 15.21
CA SER A 77 -27.87 -26.39 14.19
C SER A 77 -27.63 -24.89 13.97
N THR A 78 -28.70 -24.08 13.88
CA THR A 78 -28.63 -22.62 13.80
C THR A 78 -27.91 -22.05 15.02
N ARG A 79 -28.35 -22.40 16.24
CA ARG A 79 -27.68 -21.98 17.49
C ARG A 79 -26.23 -22.47 17.63
N LYS A 80 -25.81 -23.53 16.94
CA LYS A 80 -24.38 -23.93 16.86
C LYS A 80 -23.63 -22.98 15.92
N ARG A 81 -24.20 -22.72 14.74
CA ARG A 81 -23.64 -21.86 13.70
C ARG A 81 -23.53 -20.39 14.13
N ASP A 82 -24.56 -19.83 14.76
CA ASP A 82 -24.57 -18.43 15.20
C ASP A 82 -23.45 -18.15 16.22
N ARG A 83 -23.27 -19.05 17.20
CA ARG A 83 -22.13 -19.01 18.14
C ARG A 83 -20.79 -19.18 17.44
N GLY A 84 -20.75 -19.95 16.35
CA GLY A 84 -19.58 -20.08 15.47
C GLY A 84 -19.22 -18.76 14.79
N TYR A 85 -20.19 -18.05 14.21
CA TYR A 85 -19.97 -16.74 13.59
C TYR A 85 -19.62 -15.66 14.62
N HIS A 86 -20.19 -15.70 15.82
CA HIS A 86 -19.76 -14.81 16.92
C HIS A 86 -18.32 -15.09 17.35
N ALA A 87 -17.90 -16.37 17.43
CA ALA A 87 -16.50 -16.71 17.70
C ALA A 87 -15.57 -16.24 16.55
N LEU A 88 -15.95 -16.47 15.29
CA LEU A 88 -15.19 -16.05 14.11
C LEU A 88 -15.02 -14.53 14.06
N SER A 89 -16.11 -13.76 14.26
CA SER A 89 -16.08 -12.30 14.30
C SER A 89 -15.19 -11.78 15.42
N ASN A 90 -15.36 -12.28 16.65
CA ASN A 90 -14.53 -11.87 17.78
C ASN A 90 -13.05 -12.27 17.58
N GLY A 91 -12.78 -13.39 16.92
CA GLY A 91 -11.42 -13.81 16.57
C GLY A 91 -10.77 -12.88 15.53
N ILE A 92 -11.52 -12.45 14.50
CA ILE A 92 -11.03 -11.48 13.51
C ILE A 92 -10.77 -10.11 14.16
N ILE A 93 -11.61 -9.68 15.10
CA ILE A 93 -11.40 -8.46 15.90
C ILE A 93 -10.14 -8.59 16.77
N ALA A 94 -9.98 -9.71 17.47
CA ALA A 94 -8.77 -9.97 18.28
C ALA A 94 -7.49 -9.99 17.43
N ALA A 95 -7.52 -10.65 16.27
CA ALA A 95 -6.41 -10.66 15.33
C ALA A 95 -6.07 -9.25 14.81
N GLY A 96 -7.09 -8.47 14.43
CA GLY A 96 -6.91 -7.07 14.02
C GLY A 96 -6.39 -6.15 15.13
N ALA A 97 -6.57 -6.52 16.39
CA ALA A 97 -6.03 -5.85 17.57
C ALA A 97 -4.67 -6.40 18.04
N GLY A 98 -4.12 -7.43 17.39
CA GLY A 98 -2.87 -8.09 17.78
C GLY A 98 -2.96 -9.06 18.98
N ASP A 99 -4.16 -9.34 19.51
CA ASP A 99 -4.35 -10.33 20.57
C ASP A 99 -4.32 -11.75 20.00
N ALA A 100 -3.11 -12.27 19.83
CA ALA A 100 -2.84 -13.63 19.39
C ALA A 100 -3.52 -14.70 20.28
N ILE A 101 -3.60 -14.47 21.59
CA ILE A 101 -4.11 -15.45 22.55
C ILE A 101 -5.63 -15.59 22.38
N GLU A 102 -6.35 -14.46 22.28
CA GLU A 102 -7.79 -14.49 22.03
C GLU A 102 -8.12 -14.92 20.60
N ALA A 103 -7.33 -14.50 19.60
CA ALA A 103 -7.46 -14.96 18.23
C ALA A 103 -7.32 -16.50 18.12
N ARG A 104 -6.28 -17.09 18.73
CA ARG A 104 -6.10 -18.56 18.82
C ARG A 104 -7.22 -19.23 19.60
N ARG A 105 -7.70 -18.62 20.69
CA ARG A 105 -8.82 -19.14 21.50
C ARG A 105 -10.14 -19.15 20.71
N MET A 106 -10.40 -18.11 19.93
CA MET A 106 -11.60 -17.97 19.12
C MET A 106 -11.55 -18.82 17.83
N THR A 107 -10.40 -18.92 17.16
CA THR A 107 -10.18 -19.84 16.03
C THR A 107 -10.56 -21.27 16.41
N LYS A 108 -9.99 -21.79 17.51
CA LYS A 108 -10.27 -23.14 18.05
C LYS A 108 -11.70 -23.33 18.56
N ARG A 109 -12.50 -22.25 18.71
CA ARG A 109 -13.94 -22.31 18.97
C ARG A 109 -14.72 -22.37 17.65
N SER A 110 -14.37 -21.53 16.68
CA SER A 110 -14.96 -21.51 15.34
C SER A 110 -14.83 -22.86 14.64
N GLU A 111 -13.65 -23.48 14.64
CA GLU A 111 -13.39 -24.82 14.07
C GLU A 111 -14.26 -25.94 14.67
N LYS A 112 -14.67 -25.80 15.94
CA LYS A 112 -15.55 -26.78 16.61
C LYS A 112 -17.04 -26.50 16.36
N LEU A 113 -17.37 -25.23 16.10
CA LEU A 113 -18.74 -24.76 15.95
C LEU A 113 -19.23 -24.83 14.49
N LEU A 114 -18.35 -24.59 13.54
CA LEU A 114 -18.59 -24.53 12.10
C LEU A 114 -17.88 -25.69 11.37
N ASP A 115 -18.03 -25.77 10.04
CA ASP A 115 -17.38 -26.76 9.18
C ASP A 115 -16.30 -26.08 8.34
N THR A 116 -15.03 -26.33 8.65
CA THR A 116 -13.86 -25.72 7.97
C THR A 116 -13.75 -26.08 6.48
N ARG A 117 -14.55 -27.02 5.96
CA ARG A 117 -14.68 -27.27 4.51
C ARG A 117 -15.71 -26.38 3.82
N LYS A 118 -16.58 -25.70 4.57
CA LYS A 118 -17.67 -24.86 4.05
C LYS A 118 -17.52 -23.38 4.39
N GLU A 119 -16.62 -23.04 5.30
CA GLU A 119 -16.41 -21.68 5.79
C GLU A 119 -14.92 -21.30 5.69
N PRO A 120 -14.46 -20.85 4.49
CA PRO A 120 -13.04 -20.58 4.25
C PRO A 120 -12.44 -19.47 5.15
N LEU A 121 -13.29 -18.57 5.66
CA LEU A 121 -12.90 -17.53 6.62
C LEU A 121 -12.29 -18.08 7.92
N ILE A 122 -12.56 -19.34 8.28
CA ILE A 122 -11.92 -19.99 9.44
C ILE A 122 -10.44 -20.26 9.16
N ARG A 123 -10.09 -20.70 7.94
CA ARG A 123 -8.68 -20.86 7.53
C ARG A 123 -7.97 -19.51 7.44
N PHE A 124 -8.67 -18.47 6.98
CA PHE A 124 -8.15 -17.11 6.96
C PHE A 124 -7.82 -16.63 8.38
N LEU A 125 -8.73 -16.82 9.34
CA LEU A 125 -8.46 -16.47 10.74
C LEU A 125 -7.32 -17.29 11.35
N ASP A 126 -7.18 -18.58 11.03
CA ASP A 126 -6.04 -19.37 11.49
C ASP A 126 -4.71 -18.86 10.91
N ALA A 127 -4.68 -18.48 9.64
CA ALA A 127 -3.51 -17.87 8.99
C ALA A 127 -3.15 -16.50 9.59
N GLN A 128 -4.14 -15.64 9.84
CA GLN A 128 -3.94 -14.35 10.53
C GLN A 128 -3.42 -14.56 11.96
N THR A 129 -4.01 -15.50 12.71
CA THR A 129 -3.53 -15.86 14.05
C THR A 129 -2.08 -16.32 14.01
N ALA A 130 -1.74 -17.22 13.09
CA ALA A 130 -0.38 -17.76 12.93
C ALA A 130 0.66 -16.66 12.60
N MET A 131 0.33 -15.68 11.74
CA MET A 131 1.22 -14.55 11.46
C MET A 131 1.48 -13.68 12.69
N ILE A 132 0.47 -13.43 13.53
CA ILE A 132 0.63 -12.64 14.77
C ILE A 132 1.43 -13.44 15.82
N GLU A 133 1.32 -14.77 15.80
CA GLU A 133 2.11 -15.68 16.65
C GLU A 133 3.55 -15.92 16.14
N GLY A 134 3.92 -15.41 14.96
CA GLY A 134 5.22 -15.67 14.31
C GLY A 134 5.37 -17.09 13.74
N ASP A 135 4.29 -17.86 13.65
CA ASP A 135 4.28 -19.23 13.10
C ASP A 135 4.15 -19.19 11.56
N HIS A 136 5.22 -18.74 10.91
CA HIS A 136 5.29 -18.55 9.46
C HIS A 136 5.01 -19.83 8.66
N ALA A 137 5.40 -20.98 9.20
CA ALA A 137 5.16 -22.29 8.58
C ALA A 137 3.66 -22.61 8.55
N ARG A 138 2.95 -22.39 9.67
CA ARG A 138 1.50 -22.55 9.73
C ARG A 138 0.75 -21.53 8.90
N ALA A 139 1.14 -20.26 8.95
CA ALA A 139 0.50 -19.20 8.16
C ALA A 139 0.54 -19.53 6.66
N ARG A 140 1.72 -19.90 6.16
CA ARG A 140 1.94 -20.37 4.78
C ARG A 140 1.08 -21.60 4.46
N GLY A 141 1.14 -22.65 5.29
CA GLY A 141 0.37 -23.88 5.08
C GLY A 141 -1.16 -23.69 5.14
N ALA A 142 -1.66 -22.69 5.87
CA ALA A 142 -3.07 -22.32 5.90
C ALA A 142 -3.50 -21.59 4.61
N PHE A 143 -2.70 -20.63 4.13
CA PHE A 143 -2.97 -19.96 2.86
C PHE A 143 -2.82 -20.90 1.65
N GLU A 144 -1.83 -21.79 1.62
CA GLU A 144 -1.69 -22.82 0.56
C GLU A 144 -2.92 -23.73 0.43
N GLN A 145 -3.61 -24.01 1.53
CA GLN A 145 -4.89 -24.74 1.51
C GLN A 145 -6.02 -23.87 0.97
N MET A 146 -6.07 -22.58 1.31
CA MET A 146 -7.01 -21.61 0.75
C MET A 146 -6.78 -21.31 -0.73
N GLU A 147 -5.57 -21.51 -1.25
CA GLU A 147 -5.27 -21.26 -2.67
C GLU A 147 -5.94 -22.26 -3.61
N ARG A 148 -6.11 -23.50 -3.13
CA ARG A 148 -6.72 -24.60 -3.89
C ARG A 148 -8.16 -24.26 -4.27
N ASP A 149 -8.91 -23.74 -3.33
CA ASP A 149 -10.32 -23.34 -3.49
C ASP A 149 -10.43 -22.03 -4.30
N PRO A 150 -11.12 -22.00 -5.46
CA PRO A 150 -11.11 -20.83 -6.35
C PRO A 150 -11.60 -19.52 -5.73
N GLU A 151 -12.59 -19.59 -4.83
CA GLU A 151 -13.20 -18.42 -4.17
C GLU A 151 -12.20 -17.70 -3.25
N THR A 152 -11.31 -18.43 -2.58
CA THR A 152 -10.28 -17.83 -1.70
C THR A 152 -8.92 -17.63 -2.34
N ARG A 153 -8.72 -18.08 -3.59
CA ARG A 153 -7.40 -18.07 -4.24
C ARG A 153 -6.71 -16.72 -4.25
N LEU A 154 -7.44 -15.65 -4.54
CA LEU A 154 -6.89 -14.28 -4.55
C LEU A 154 -6.49 -13.80 -3.14
N LEU A 155 -7.28 -14.14 -2.12
CA LEU A 155 -7.01 -13.80 -0.72
C LEU A 155 -5.81 -14.58 -0.18
N ALA A 156 -5.73 -15.87 -0.53
CA ALA A 156 -4.58 -16.73 -0.24
C ALA A 156 -3.29 -16.20 -0.85
N LEU A 157 -3.33 -15.79 -2.13
CA LEU A 157 -2.17 -15.19 -2.81
C LEU A 157 -1.71 -13.88 -2.16
N ARG A 158 -2.62 -13.02 -1.69
CA ARG A 158 -2.22 -11.82 -0.92
C ARG A 158 -1.59 -12.18 0.44
N GLY A 159 -2.10 -13.21 1.11
CA GLY A 159 -1.51 -13.72 2.36
C GLY A 159 -0.10 -14.27 2.16
N LEU A 160 0.07 -15.15 1.17
CA LEU A 160 1.37 -15.74 0.80
C LEU A 160 2.38 -14.68 0.34
N PHE A 161 1.92 -13.66 -0.39
CA PHE A 161 2.75 -12.52 -0.80
C PHE A 161 3.28 -11.73 0.39
N LEU A 162 2.39 -11.27 1.29
CA LEU A 162 2.77 -10.50 2.49
C LEU A 162 3.69 -11.29 3.44
N GLU A 163 3.51 -12.61 3.51
CA GLU A 163 4.35 -13.48 4.33
C GLU A 163 5.71 -13.76 3.67
N ALA A 164 5.79 -13.77 2.34
CA ALA A 164 7.06 -13.84 1.63
C ALA A 164 7.86 -12.54 1.77
N GLU A 165 7.21 -11.37 1.64
CA GLU A 165 7.82 -10.05 1.94
C GLU A 165 8.38 -10.00 3.36
N ARG A 166 7.59 -10.42 4.37
CA ARG A 166 8.01 -10.44 5.79
C ARG A 166 9.24 -11.32 6.05
N VAL A 167 9.41 -12.39 5.27
CA VAL A 167 10.54 -13.33 5.40
C VAL A 167 11.74 -12.92 4.51
N GLY A 168 11.59 -11.93 3.62
CA GLY A 168 12.61 -11.54 2.65
C GLY A 168 12.73 -12.48 1.45
N ASP A 169 11.71 -13.29 1.18
CA ASP A 169 11.67 -14.23 0.05
C ASP A 169 11.07 -13.53 -1.19
N GLU A 170 11.87 -12.64 -1.79
CA GLU A 170 11.49 -11.88 -2.99
C GLU A 170 11.05 -12.78 -4.16
N GLY A 171 11.69 -13.94 -4.31
CA GLY A 171 11.37 -14.92 -5.34
C GLY A 171 9.97 -15.51 -5.18
N ALA A 172 9.62 -15.94 -3.96
CA ALA A 172 8.27 -16.40 -3.67
C ALA A 172 7.24 -15.26 -3.75
N ALA A 173 7.56 -14.08 -3.21
CA ALA A 173 6.69 -12.89 -3.27
C ALA A 173 6.33 -12.56 -4.73
N ARG A 174 7.33 -12.40 -5.59
CA ARG A 174 7.13 -12.16 -7.03
C ARG A 174 6.29 -13.25 -7.69
N HIS A 175 6.56 -14.52 -7.40
CA HIS A 175 5.78 -15.64 -7.95
C HIS A 175 4.31 -15.60 -7.53
N TYR A 176 3.99 -15.24 -6.28
CA TYR A 176 2.60 -15.06 -5.83
C TYR A 176 1.94 -13.85 -6.49
N ALA A 177 2.65 -12.72 -6.67
CA ALA A 177 2.14 -11.56 -7.38
C ALA A 177 1.84 -11.87 -8.86
N GLU A 178 2.75 -12.54 -9.57
CA GLU A 178 2.57 -12.98 -10.97
C GLU A 178 1.42 -14.00 -11.13
N ARG A 179 1.10 -14.78 -10.09
CA ARG A 179 -0.11 -15.63 -10.08
C ARG A 179 -1.37 -14.81 -9.82
N ALA A 180 -1.32 -13.81 -8.94
CA ALA A 180 -2.45 -12.94 -8.64
C ALA A 180 -2.88 -12.09 -9.84
N VAL A 181 -1.93 -11.47 -10.56
CA VAL A 181 -2.22 -10.68 -11.79
C VAL A 181 -2.91 -11.53 -12.85
N ARG A 182 -2.50 -12.79 -13.05
CA ARG A 182 -3.12 -13.71 -14.03
C ARG A 182 -4.56 -14.08 -13.70
N ILE A 183 -4.98 -13.96 -12.44
CA ILE A 183 -6.35 -14.31 -11.98
C ILE A 183 -7.22 -13.05 -11.88
N ALA A 184 -6.65 -11.95 -11.39
CA ALA A 184 -7.38 -10.73 -11.07
C ALA A 184 -6.54 -9.48 -11.42
N PRO A 185 -6.36 -9.14 -12.71
CA PRO A 185 -5.52 -8.02 -13.14
C PRO A 185 -6.08 -6.64 -12.74
N HIS A 186 -7.34 -6.58 -12.31
CA HIS A 186 -8.01 -5.38 -11.78
C HIS A 186 -7.65 -5.08 -10.31
N VAL A 187 -6.72 -5.80 -9.70
CA VAL A 187 -6.39 -5.69 -8.27
C VAL A 187 -5.09 -4.88 -8.09
N PRO A 188 -5.13 -3.69 -7.44
CA PRO A 188 -4.00 -2.76 -7.44
C PRO A 188 -2.68 -3.35 -6.95
N TRP A 189 -2.70 -4.05 -5.80
CA TRP A 189 -1.50 -4.56 -5.15
C TRP A 189 -0.74 -5.58 -6.01
N ALA A 190 -1.46 -6.41 -6.77
CA ALA A 190 -0.87 -7.47 -7.57
C ALA A 190 -0.13 -6.88 -8.78
N GLY A 191 -0.77 -5.93 -9.49
CA GLY A 191 -0.15 -5.22 -10.61
C GLY A 191 1.07 -4.42 -10.16
N GLY A 192 0.96 -3.67 -9.05
CA GLY A 192 2.07 -2.90 -8.49
C GLY A 192 3.27 -3.77 -8.12
N ALA A 193 3.07 -4.86 -7.38
CA ALA A 193 4.15 -5.76 -6.97
C ALA A 193 4.84 -6.45 -8.15
N VAL A 194 4.12 -6.85 -9.21
CA VAL A 194 4.76 -7.40 -10.42
C VAL A 194 5.52 -6.31 -11.19
N LEU A 195 4.96 -5.11 -11.31
CA LEU A 195 5.61 -3.97 -11.97
C LEU A 195 6.95 -3.62 -11.30
N GLU A 196 6.95 -3.56 -9.96
CA GLU A 196 8.12 -3.30 -9.13
C GLU A 196 9.15 -4.41 -9.24
N ALA A 197 8.76 -5.67 -9.02
CA ALA A 197 9.67 -6.82 -9.07
C ALA A 197 10.21 -7.14 -10.48
N LYS A 198 9.55 -6.67 -11.54
CA LYS A 198 10.11 -6.67 -12.91
C LYS A 198 11.06 -5.51 -13.15
N SER A 199 10.77 -4.33 -12.60
CA SER A 199 11.65 -3.16 -12.71
C SER A 199 12.98 -3.38 -11.98
N LEU A 200 12.95 -3.95 -10.77
CA LEU A 200 14.15 -4.35 -10.03
C LEU A 200 14.96 -5.44 -10.75
N ALA A 201 14.30 -6.35 -11.47
CA ALA A 201 14.95 -7.39 -12.27
C ALA A 201 15.45 -6.91 -13.65
N GLY A 202 15.20 -5.65 -14.04
CA GLY A 202 15.54 -5.12 -15.36
C GLY A 202 14.67 -5.64 -16.52
N GLU A 203 13.52 -6.27 -16.22
CA GLU A 203 12.57 -6.80 -17.21
C GLU A 203 11.66 -5.70 -17.78
N TRP A 204 12.25 -4.66 -18.38
CA TRP A 204 11.55 -3.43 -18.75
C TRP A 204 10.35 -3.63 -19.69
N ASP A 205 10.44 -4.57 -20.64
CA ASP A 205 9.32 -4.87 -21.54
C ASP A 205 8.15 -5.51 -20.79
N GLY A 206 8.41 -6.47 -19.90
CA GLY A 206 7.37 -7.05 -19.05
C GLY A 206 6.81 -6.07 -18.03
N ALA A 207 7.59 -5.06 -17.61
CA ALA A 207 7.10 -3.95 -16.79
C ALA A 207 6.16 -3.02 -17.60
N LEU A 208 6.50 -2.72 -18.86
CA LEU A 208 5.67 -1.92 -19.76
C LEU A 208 4.32 -2.62 -20.06
N ASP A 209 4.32 -3.93 -20.31
CA ASP A 209 3.09 -4.73 -20.51
C ASP A 209 2.13 -4.64 -19.31
N ILE A 210 2.67 -4.75 -18.08
CA ILE A 210 1.88 -4.65 -16.85
C ILE A 210 1.32 -3.24 -16.66
N LEU A 211 2.12 -2.20 -16.95
CA LEU A 211 1.66 -0.81 -16.87
C LEU A 211 0.55 -0.51 -17.89
N GLU A 212 0.63 -1.05 -19.12
CA GLU A 212 -0.45 -0.93 -20.10
C GLU A 212 -1.71 -1.68 -19.65
N ALA A 213 -1.59 -2.87 -19.07
CA ALA A 213 -2.73 -3.59 -18.50
C ALA A 213 -3.42 -2.81 -17.37
N GLN A 214 -2.64 -2.25 -16.42
CA GLN A 214 -3.17 -1.44 -15.31
C GLN A 214 -3.91 -0.19 -15.82
N LYS A 215 -3.30 0.55 -16.77
CA LYS A 215 -3.90 1.69 -17.47
C LYS A 215 -5.22 1.31 -18.14
N ASN A 216 -5.28 0.17 -18.84
CA ASN A 216 -6.51 -0.30 -19.51
C ASN A 216 -7.61 -0.66 -18.49
N THR A 217 -7.24 -1.17 -17.31
CA THR A 217 -8.19 -1.38 -16.19
C THR A 217 -8.55 -0.11 -15.40
N ARG A 218 -7.96 1.06 -15.74
CA ARG A 218 -8.10 2.34 -15.02
C ARG A 218 -7.64 2.28 -13.55
N LEU A 219 -6.64 1.46 -13.25
CA LEU A 219 -6.01 1.38 -11.91
C LEU A 219 -5.07 2.55 -11.60
N ILE A 220 -4.55 3.20 -12.64
CA ILE A 220 -3.56 4.27 -12.61
C ILE A 220 -4.11 5.41 -13.49
N ASP A 221 -3.88 6.67 -13.13
CA ASP A 221 -4.34 7.79 -13.98
C ASP A 221 -3.63 7.79 -15.35
N ARG A 222 -4.26 8.42 -16.35
CA ARG A 222 -3.69 8.57 -17.68
C ARG A 222 -2.31 9.25 -17.65
N ASP A 223 -2.12 10.26 -16.81
CA ASP A 223 -0.91 11.09 -16.83
C ASP A 223 0.20 10.51 -15.92
N GLU A 224 -0.19 9.90 -14.80
CA GLU A 224 0.69 9.01 -14.03
C GLU A 224 1.20 7.83 -14.87
N SER A 225 0.33 7.21 -15.68
CA SER A 225 0.71 6.13 -16.61
C SER A 225 1.66 6.60 -17.72
N LYS A 226 1.52 7.83 -18.25
CA LYS A 226 2.52 8.42 -19.18
C LYS A 226 3.88 8.57 -18.48
N ARG A 227 3.88 9.07 -17.25
CA ARG A 227 5.09 9.36 -16.47
C ARG A 227 5.87 8.08 -16.16
N LEU A 228 5.19 7.06 -15.62
CA LEU A 228 5.79 5.75 -15.36
C LEU A 228 6.29 5.08 -16.65
N ARG A 229 5.57 5.22 -17.78
CA ARG A 229 6.03 4.74 -19.09
C ARG A 229 7.31 5.44 -19.54
N ALA A 230 7.44 6.75 -19.34
CA ALA A 230 8.65 7.49 -19.68
C ALA A 230 9.86 7.01 -18.84
N VAL A 231 9.67 6.75 -17.55
CA VAL A 231 10.70 6.20 -16.65
C VAL A 231 11.14 4.80 -17.09
N LEU A 232 10.20 3.89 -17.38
CA LEU A 232 10.51 2.53 -17.85
C LEU A 232 11.19 2.52 -19.24
N LEU A 233 10.75 3.38 -20.17
CA LEU A 233 11.41 3.53 -21.47
C LEU A 233 12.81 4.12 -21.35
N THR A 234 13.04 5.02 -20.39
CA THR A 234 14.39 5.56 -20.09
C THR A 234 15.29 4.46 -19.53
N ALA A 235 14.79 3.67 -18.57
CA ALA A 235 15.52 2.52 -18.01
C ALA A 235 15.89 1.48 -19.08
N LYS A 236 14.93 1.13 -19.95
CA LYS A 236 15.19 0.30 -21.13
C LYS A 236 16.26 0.91 -22.03
N ALA A 237 16.15 2.20 -22.34
CA ALA A 237 17.10 2.89 -23.19
C ALA A 237 18.52 2.89 -22.61
N MET A 238 18.68 3.08 -21.29
CA MET A 238 19.97 2.99 -20.60
C MET A 238 20.58 1.59 -20.73
N THR A 239 19.81 0.54 -20.39
CA THR A 239 20.33 -0.85 -20.39
C THR A 239 20.68 -1.39 -21.78
N VAL A 240 20.16 -0.80 -22.86
CA VAL A 240 20.54 -1.16 -24.25
C VAL A 240 21.40 -0.10 -24.95
N ALA A 241 21.81 0.98 -24.26
CA ALA A 241 22.54 2.11 -24.88
C ALA A 241 23.87 1.72 -25.53
N GLU A 242 24.52 0.68 -25.01
CA GLU A 242 25.82 0.17 -25.50
C GLU A 242 25.66 -0.96 -26.53
N SER A 243 24.69 -1.86 -26.31
CA SER A 243 24.47 -3.05 -27.14
C SER A 243 23.62 -2.78 -28.38
N ASP A 244 22.62 -1.90 -28.29
CA ASP A 244 21.82 -1.41 -29.41
C ASP A 244 21.44 0.08 -29.24
N PRO A 245 22.31 0.99 -29.70
CA PRO A 245 22.02 2.42 -29.75
C PRO A 245 20.76 2.77 -30.57
N SER A 246 20.29 1.90 -31.47
CA SER A 246 19.10 2.17 -32.30
C SER A 246 17.79 1.97 -31.51
N THR A 247 17.69 0.91 -30.72
CA THR A 247 16.58 0.71 -29.76
C THR A 247 16.65 1.72 -28.62
N ALA A 248 17.84 2.05 -28.11
CA ALA A 248 18.02 3.08 -27.08
C ALA A 248 17.52 4.45 -27.57
N LYS A 249 17.91 4.84 -28.79
CA LYS A 249 17.41 6.05 -29.46
C LYS A 249 15.89 6.05 -29.60
N ALA A 250 15.28 4.93 -29.99
CA ALA A 250 13.83 4.84 -30.15
C ALA A 250 13.09 5.02 -28.81
N ALA A 251 13.48 4.27 -27.78
CA ALA A 251 12.88 4.32 -26.45
C ALA A 251 13.09 5.68 -25.76
N GLY A 252 14.30 6.24 -25.80
CA GLY A 252 14.60 7.56 -25.24
C GLY A 252 13.84 8.71 -25.92
N ILE A 253 13.71 8.67 -27.26
CA ILE A 253 12.90 9.66 -28.00
C ILE A 253 11.41 9.54 -27.69
N GLU A 254 10.90 8.35 -27.35
CA GLU A 254 9.52 8.21 -26.85
C GLU A 254 9.39 8.72 -25.41
N ALA A 255 10.32 8.36 -24.51
CA ALA A 255 10.34 8.83 -23.13
C ALA A 255 10.34 10.36 -23.03
N HIS A 256 11.23 11.05 -23.78
CA HIS A 256 11.31 12.52 -23.80
C HIS A 256 10.05 13.20 -24.35
N LYS A 257 9.25 12.52 -25.19
CA LYS A 257 7.93 13.02 -25.64
C LYS A 257 6.82 12.83 -24.60
N LEU A 258 6.97 11.85 -23.72
CA LEU A 258 6.00 11.52 -22.67
C LEU A 258 6.22 12.35 -21.40
N ALA A 259 7.48 12.60 -21.05
CA ALA A 259 7.90 13.45 -19.92
C ALA A 259 9.11 14.33 -20.33
N PRO A 260 8.89 15.51 -20.96
CA PRO A 260 9.96 16.42 -21.38
C PRO A 260 10.77 17.03 -20.22
N ASP A 261 10.25 16.93 -18.99
CA ASP A 261 10.86 17.35 -17.74
C ASP A 261 11.76 16.27 -17.11
N LEU A 262 11.72 15.03 -17.61
CA LEU A 262 12.57 13.94 -17.15
C LEU A 262 13.96 14.04 -17.80
N THR A 263 14.86 14.83 -17.21
CA THR A 263 16.26 15.03 -17.66
C THR A 263 16.95 13.74 -18.15
N PRO A 264 16.88 12.58 -17.47
CA PRO A 264 17.50 11.34 -17.93
C PRO A 264 16.99 10.83 -19.29
N ALA A 265 15.71 11.06 -19.63
CA ALA A 265 15.16 10.69 -20.93
C ALA A 265 15.81 11.50 -22.07
N ALA A 266 16.08 12.78 -21.84
CA ALA A 266 16.75 13.66 -22.80
C ALA A 266 18.23 13.28 -23.00
N LEU A 267 18.93 12.94 -21.91
CA LEU A 267 20.33 12.51 -21.93
C LEU A 267 20.52 11.25 -22.77
N VAL A 268 19.84 10.16 -22.39
CA VAL A 268 19.99 8.84 -23.03
C VAL A 268 19.56 8.88 -24.49
N ALA A 269 18.52 9.66 -24.82
CA ALA A 269 18.13 9.89 -26.22
C ALA A 269 19.22 10.63 -27.02
N ALA A 270 19.88 11.63 -26.42
CA ALA A 270 20.94 12.39 -27.07
C ALA A 270 22.23 11.59 -27.22
N GLU A 271 22.64 10.84 -26.19
CA GLU A 271 23.81 9.96 -26.24
C GLU A 271 23.66 8.87 -27.32
N ALA A 272 22.49 8.21 -27.38
CA ALA A 272 22.20 7.24 -28.43
C ALA A 272 22.21 7.88 -29.83
N LEU A 273 21.75 9.13 -29.97
CA LEU A 273 21.88 9.92 -31.21
C LEU A 273 23.34 10.26 -31.53
N PHE A 274 24.17 10.60 -30.56
CA PHE A 274 25.60 10.90 -30.74
C PHE A 274 26.40 9.66 -31.14
N ARG A 275 26.15 8.50 -30.50
CA ARG A 275 26.71 7.19 -30.87
C ARG A 275 26.33 6.79 -32.31
N LEU A 276 25.15 7.23 -32.78
CA LEU A 276 24.67 7.06 -34.18
C LEU A 276 25.04 8.23 -35.12
N GLY A 277 25.91 9.16 -34.71
CA GLY A 277 26.40 10.29 -35.53
C GLY A 277 25.39 11.42 -35.78
N ASP A 278 24.18 11.34 -35.25
CA ASP A 278 23.06 12.29 -35.47
C ASP A 278 23.15 13.48 -34.50
N LEU A 279 24.33 14.13 -34.47
CA LEU A 279 24.68 15.24 -33.58
C LEU A 279 23.61 16.33 -33.57
N ARG A 280 23.11 16.71 -34.74
CA ARG A 280 22.11 17.78 -34.91
C ARG A 280 20.79 17.47 -34.18
N ARG A 281 20.34 16.21 -34.15
CA ARG A 281 19.13 15.86 -33.39
C ARG A 281 19.41 15.71 -31.90
N GLY A 282 20.54 15.11 -31.52
CA GLY A 282 20.91 14.95 -30.11
C GLY A 282 21.06 16.30 -29.40
N SER A 283 21.83 17.24 -29.99
CA SER A 283 21.97 18.60 -29.46
C SER A 283 20.63 19.31 -29.33
N LYS A 284 19.71 19.16 -30.30
CA LYS A 284 18.38 19.78 -30.22
C LYS A 284 17.50 19.20 -29.10
N ILE A 285 17.64 17.91 -28.76
CA ILE A 285 16.94 17.32 -27.61
C ILE A 285 17.46 17.95 -26.31
N LEU A 286 18.79 18.01 -26.13
CA LEU A 286 19.41 18.65 -24.97
C LEU A 286 19.04 20.14 -24.84
N GLU A 287 19.12 20.92 -25.92
CA GLU A 287 18.66 22.33 -25.98
C GLU A 287 17.19 22.48 -25.55
N SER A 288 16.32 21.54 -25.95
CA SER A 288 14.91 21.55 -25.57
C SER A 288 14.70 21.26 -24.08
N SER A 289 15.41 20.29 -23.52
CA SER A 289 15.29 19.93 -22.09
C SER A 289 15.91 21.02 -21.20
N TRP A 290 17.06 21.58 -21.58
CA TRP A 290 17.71 22.73 -20.95
C TRP A 290 16.81 23.97 -20.83
N THR A 291 15.96 24.20 -21.83
CA THR A 291 14.98 25.30 -21.84
C THR A 291 13.76 25.02 -20.93
N HIS A 292 13.57 23.79 -20.46
CA HIS A 292 12.65 23.47 -19.36
C HIS A 292 13.42 23.53 -18.02
N ALA A 293 14.37 22.63 -17.82
CA ALA A 293 15.21 22.51 -16.62
C ALA A 293 16.70 22.37 -17.00
N PRO A 294 17.53 23.40 -16.76
CA PRO A 294 18.99 23.27 -16.76
C PRO A 294 19.45 22.22 -15.76
N HIS A 295 20.50 21.47 -16.11
CA HIS A 295 21.01 20.35 -15.31
C HIS A 295 22.48 20.08 -15.68
N PRO A 296 23.39 19.80 -14.73
CA PRO A 296 24.83 19.65 -15.02
C PRO A 296 25.11 18.57 -16.07
N ASP A 297 24.47 17.41 -15.96
CA ASP A 297 24.56 16.30 -16.92
C ASP A 297 24.22 16.74 -18.37
N ILE A 298 23.22 17.61 -18.55
CA ILE A 298 22.84 18.13 -19.89
C ILE A 298 23.93 19.04 -20.44
N ALA A 299 24.52 19.89 -19.58
CA ALA A 299 25.65 20.73 -19.96
C ALA A 299 26.85 19.88 -20.38
N GLU A 300 27.21 18.87 -19.60
CA GLU A 300 28.31 17.96 -19.92
C GLU A 300 28.04 17.21 -21.23
N ALA A 301 26.91 16.53 -21.35
CA ALA A 301 26.55 15.75 -22.54
C ALA A 301 26.51 16.61 -23.81
N TYR A 302 26.06 17.87 -23.71
CA TYR A 302 26.01 18.81 -24.83
C TYR A 302 27.40 19.33 -25.23
N VAL A 303 28.22 19.74 -24.24
CA VAL A 303 29.59 20.23 -24.48
C VAL A 303 30.47 19.11 -25.04
N ARG A 304 30.39 17.90 -24.47
CA ARG A 304 31.19 16.73 -24.87
C ARG A 304 30.57 15.91 -26.02
N ALA A 305 29.45 16.36 -26.61
CA ALA A 305 28.67 15.63 -27.63
C ALA A 305 29.41 15.17 -28.90
N ARG A 306 30.63 15.62 -29.18
CA ARG A 306 31.48 15.06 -30.24
C ARG A 306 32.84 14.68 -29.65
N PRO A 307 33.28 13.41 -29.76
CA PRO A 307 34.65 13.02 -29.46
C PRO A 307 35.64 13.80 -30.34
N GLY A 308 36.73 14.29 -29.75
CA GLY A 308 37.82 14.97 -30.47
C GLY A 308 37.62 16.48 -30.74
N ASP A 309 36.57 17.12 -30.21
CA ASP A 309 36.48 18.59 -30.20
C ASP A 309 37.59 19.20 -29.31
N SER A 310 38.15 20.34 -29.73
CA SER A 310 39.15 21.08 -28.94
C SER A 310 38.51 21.74 -27.71
N ALA A 311 39.32 22.16 -26.74
CA ALA A 311 38.85 22.93 -25.60
C ALA A 311 38.12 24.21 -26.01
N GLU A 312 38.64 24.94 -27.00
CA GLU A 312 37.94 26.10 -27.54
C GLU A 312 36.58 25.74 -28.18
N ASP A 313 36.46 24.58 -28.84
CA ASP A 313 35.21 24.17 -29.47
C ASP A 313 34.17 23.73 -28.42
N ARG A 314 34.63 23.11 -27.32
CA ARG A 314 33.85 22.91 -26.10
C ARG A 314 33.35 24.24 -25.53
N LEU A 315 34.21 25.26 -25.44
CA LEU A 315 33.84 26.62 -25.02
C LEU A 315 32.85 27.31 -25.98
N LYS A 316 33.02 27.16 -27.31
CA LYS A 316 32.07 27.65 -28.31
C LYS A 316 30.67 27.02 -28.13
N ARG A 317 30.60 25.74 -27.73
CA ARG A 317 29.33 25.08 -27.36
C ARG A 317 28.76 25.61 -26.05
N ALA A 318 29.57 25.71 -25.00
CA ALA A 318 29.14 26.21 -23.69
C ALA A 318 28.56 27.63 -23.80
N ARG A 319 29.22 28.54 -24.52
CA ARG A 319 28.71 29.89 -24.85
C ARG A 319 27.34 29.85 -25.57
N LYS A 320 27.10 28.88 -26.45
CA LYS A 320 25.78 28.69 -27.10
C LYS A 320 24.71 28.15 -26.13
N LEU A 321 25.06 27.26 -25.21
CA LEU A 321 24.11 26.69 -24.23
C LEU A 321 23.75 27.71 -23.14
N HIS A 322 24.75 28.46 -22.67
CA HIS A 322 24.63 29.61 -21.78
C HIS A 322 23.63 30.64 -22.33
N GLY A 323 23.77 31.03 -23.60
CA GLY A 323 22.89 32.00 -24.26
C GLY A 323 21.40 31.62 -24.35
N LEU A 324 21.01 30.38 -24.00
CA LEU A 324 19.60 29.99 -23.86
C LEU A 324 19.03 30.29 -22.45
N ARG A 325 19.87 30.33 -21.41
CA ARG A 325 19.51 30.51 -20.00
C ARG A 325 20.59 31.30 -19.21
N PRO A 326 20.97 32.52 -19.63
CA PRO A 326 21.98 33.32 -18.92
C PRO A 326 21.50 33.65 -17.48
N GLY A 327 22.43 33.76 -16.53
CA GLY A 327 22.11 34.06 -15.13
C GLY A 327 21.47 32.92 -14.33
N ASN A 328 21.45 31.68 -14.85
CA ASN A 328 21.15 30.48 -14.06
C ASN A 328 22.45 29.78 -13.65
N PHE A 329 22.51 29.26 -12.42
CA PHE A 329 23.70 28.59 -11.86
C PHE A 329 24.31 27.57 -12.82
N GLU A 330 23.52 26.62 -13.35
CA GLU A 330 24.03 25.57 -14.24
C GLU A 330 24.59 26.12 -15.56
N ALA A 331 24.04 27.24 -16.04
CA ALA A 331 24.48 27.88 -17.27
C ALA A 331 25.80 28.64 -17.10
N GLU A 332 25.93 29.40 -16.00
CA GLU A 332 27.17 30.09 -15.66
C GLU A 332 28.27 29.08 -15.29
N MET A 333 27.97 28.01 -14.54
CA MET A 333 28.91 26.93 -14.23
C MET A 333 29.36 26.15 -15.49
N CYS A 334 28.45 25.88 -16.43
CA CYS A 334 28.79 25.29 -17.72
C CYS A 334 29.80 26.16 -18.50
N LEU A 335 29.54 27.47 -18.56
CA LEU A 335 30.43 28.42 -19.23
C LEU A 335 31.78 28.54 -18.51
N ALA A 336 31.78 28.64 -17.18
CA ALA A 336 32.99 28.77 -16.37
C ALA A 336 33.90 27.54 -16.47
N ARG A 337 33.35 26.32 -16.32
CA ARG A 337 34.11 25.07 -16.49
C ARG A 337 34.69 24.94 -17.89
N ALA A 338 33.91 25.27 -18.92
CA ALA A 338 34.37 25.21 -20.31
C ALA A 338 35.39 26.30 -20.68
N ALA A 339 35.42 27.41 -19.94
CA ALA A 339 36.42 28.47 -20.09
C ALA A 339 37.74 28.10 -19.41
N LEU A 340 37.68 27.52 -18.20
CA LEU A 340 38.84 26.95 -17.50
C LEU A 340 39.48 25.82 -18.32
N ASP A 341 38.66 24.89 -18.83
CA ASP A 341 39.05 23.82 -19.77
C ASP A 341 39.86 24.32 -20.99
N ALA A 342 39.74 25.62 -21.33
CA ALA A 342 40.35 26.29 -22.49
C ALA A 342 41.40 27.37 -22.13
N GLY A 343 41.71 27.57 -20.84
CA GLY A 343 42.65 28.59 -20.38
C GLY A 343 42.14 30.05 -20.44
N ASP A 344 40.83 30.25 -20.66
CA ASP A 344 40.18 31.57 -20.68
C ASP A 344 39.83 31.98 -19.23
N LEU A 345 40.87 32.19 -18.40
CA LEU A 345 40.75 32.36 -16.95
C LEU A 345 39.96 33.61 -16.55
N GLU A 346 40.03 34.70 -17.32
CA GLU A 346 39.20 35.89 -17.10
C GLU A 346 37.71 35.58 -17.25
N LEU A 347 37.31 34.84 -18.29
CA LEU A 347 35.93 34.43 -18.49
C LEU A 347 35.49 33.36 -17.47
N ALA A 348 36.37 32.41 -17.15
CA ALA A 348 36.11 31.38 -16.15
C ALA A 348 35.79 32.01 -14.79
N ARG A 349 36.68 32.90 -14.32
CA ARG A 349 36.52 33.70 -13.08
C ARG A 349 35.22 34.49 -13.09
N LYS A 350 34.92 35.17 -14.19
CA LYS A 350 33.72 36.01 -14.33
C LYS A 350 32.42 35.21 -14.25
N SER A 351 32.31 34.08 -14.96
CA SER A 351 31.09 33.26 -14.90
C SER A 351 31.01 32.43 -13.61
N ALA A 352 32.12 31.99 -13.01
CA ALA A 352 32.09 31.32 -11.72
C ALA A 352 31.60 32.26 -10.59
N LEU A 353 32.01 33.54 -10.62
CA LEU A 353 31.45 34.57 -9.73
C LEU A 353 29.96 34.80 -9.99
N ALA A 354 29.52 34.88 -11.25
CA ALA A 354 28.10 35.05 -11.60
C ALA A 354 27.24 33.84 -11.20
N ALA A 355 27.78 32.62 -11.25
CA ALA A 355 27.11 31.42 -10.74
C ALA A 355 26.87 31.54 -9.23
N VAL A 356 27.92 31.86 -8.47
CA VAL A 356 27.88 32.01 -7.01
C VAL A 356 27.00 33.17 -6.55
N GLU A 357 26.92 34.26 -7.34
CA GLU A 357 26.00 35.38 -7.10
C GLU A 357 24.53 34.99 -7.33
N ALA A 358 24.26 34.08 -8.27
CA ALA A 358 22.91 33.56 -8.52
C ALA A 358 22.48 32.53 -7.44
N GLU A 359 23.34 31.55 -7.13
CA GLU A 359 23.12 30.55 -6.08
C GLU A 359 24.47 30.20 -5.39
N PRO A 360 24.67 30.49 -4.09
CA PRO A 360 25.95 30.26 -3.40
C PRO A 360 26.14 28.80 -2.99
N ARG A 361 26.44 27.94 -3.98
CA ARG A 361 26.64 26.49 -3.80
C ARG A 361 28.11 26.07 -3.67
N GLU A 362 28.33 24.91 -3.05
CA GLU A 362 29.64 24.26 -2.85
C GLU A 362 30.50 24.23 -4.13
N SER A 363 30.01 23.64 -5.22
CA SER A 363 30.78 23.50 -6.47
C SER A 363 31.15 24.83 -7.16
N GLY A 364 30.40 25.91 -6.92
CA GLY A 364 30.72 27.24 -7.44
C GLY A 364 31.95 27.84 -6.74
N TYR A 365 32.06 27.65 -5.43
CA TYR A 365 33.24 28.07 -4.67
C TYR A 365 34.45 27.16 -4.90
N LEU A 366 34.25 25.86 -5.11
CA LEU A 366 35.33 24.95 -5.52
C LEU A 366 35.93 25.37 -6.86
N LEU A 367 35.09 25.64 -7.88
CA LEU A 367 35.56 26.11 -9.17
C LEU A 367 36.32 27.44 -9.10
N LEU A 368 35.93 28.35 -8.20
CA LEU A 368 36.69 29.58 -7.92
C LEU A 368 38.06 29.31 -7.26
N ALA A 369 38.19 28.25 -6.46
CA ALA A 369 39.48 27.83 -5.91
C ALA A 369 40.40 27.29 -7.02
N ASP A 370 39.87 26.41 -7.89
CA ASP A 370 40.59 25.86 -9.05
C ASP A 370 41.14 26.97 -9.97
N ILE A 371 40.30 27.97 -10.28
CA ILE A 371 40.68 29.12 -11.14
C ILE A 371 41.78 29.98 -10.50
N GLU A 372 41.80 30.17 -9.18
CA GLU A 372 42.85 30.97 -8.51
C GLU A 372 44.19 30.23 -8.42
N GLU A 373 44.15 28.90 -8.35
CA GLU A 373 45.33 28.04 -8.39
C GLU A 373 46.01 28.10 -9.78
N ASP A 374 45.23 27.97 -10.86
CA ASP A 374 45.72 28.08 -12.25
C ASP A 374 46.18 29.51 -12.65
N ASP A 375 45.51 30.56 -12.17
CA ASP A 375 45.80 31.96 -12.54
C ASP A 375 46.96 32.56 -11.74
N SER A 376 47.00 32.33 -10.43
CA SER A 376 47.86 33.09 -9.51
C SER A 376 48.73 32.27 -8.57
N GLY A 377 48.34 31.03 -8.27
CA GLY A 377 48.93 30.23 -7.19
C GLY A 377 48.82 30.88 -5.79
N GLU A 378 48.01 31.93 -5.60
CA GLU A 378 47.85 32.59 -4.30
C GLU A 378 47.05 31.71 -3.32
N VAL A 379 47.77 30.85 -2.61
CA VAL A 379 47.28 29.93 -1.56
C VAL A 379 46.34 30.63 -0.54
N GLY A 380 46.47 31.95 -0.34
CA GLY A 380 45.55 32.74 0.47
C GLY A 380 44.12 32.79 -0.09
N ARG A 381 43.96 33.06 -1.38
CA ARG A 381 42.64 33.15 -2.04
C ARG A 381 42.01 31.78 -2.23
N VAL A 382 42.81 30.79 -2.64
CA VAL A 382 42.39 29.38 -2.73
C VAL A 382 41.80 28.92 -1.39
N ARG A 383 42.48 29.20 -0.27
CA ARG A 383 41.95 28.92 1.08
C ARG A 383 40.70 29.72 1.44
N GLU A 384 40.56 30.95 0.98
CA GLU A 384 39.34 31.75 1.20
C GLU A 384 38.13 31.15 0.48
N TRP A 385 38.28 30.72 -0.77
CA TRP A 385 37.22 30.07 -1.54
C TRP A 385 36.87 28.68 -0.98
N LEU A 386 37.86 27.85 -0.62
CA LEU A 386 37.62 26.58 0.07
C LEU A 386 36.91 26.77 1.42
N ALA A 387 37.25 27.80 2.19
CA ALA A 387 36.58 28.12 3.45
C ALA A 387 35.14 28.65 3.28
N LYS A 388 34.79 29.17 2.09
CA LYS A 388 33.41 29.49 1.69
C LYS A 388 32.67 28.25 1.22
N ALA A 389 33.28 27.38 0.42
CA ALA A 389 32.69 26.12 -0.07
C ALA A 389 32.17 25.25 1.09
N ILE A 390 32.95 25.09 2.17
CA ILE A 390 32.59 24.34 3.38
C ILE A 390 31.34 24.91 4.11
N ARG A 391 30.97 26.17 3.83
CA ARG A 391 29.83 26.88 4.44
C ARG A 391 28.67 27.14 3.47
N ALA A 392 28.83 26.73 2.22
CA ALA A 392 27.86 26.93 1.16
C ALA A 392 26.74 25.88 1.25
N GLU A 393 25.67 26.07 0.47
CA GLU A 393 24.71 24.99 0.28
C GLU A 393 25.32 23.90 -0.60
N ARG A 394 25.14 22.62 -0.22
CA ARG A 394 25.57 21.50 -1.06
C ARG A 394 24.87 21.53 -2.41
N ASP A 395 25.56 21.10 -3.46
CA ASP A 395 24.93 20.94 -4.76
C ASP A 395 23.76 19.95 -4.72
N PRO A 396 22.72 20.17 -5.55
CA PRO A 396 21.66 19.18 -5.77
C PRO A 396 22.21 17.83 -6.24
N ALA A 397 21.53 16.76 -5.82
CA ALA A 397 21.83 15.39 -6.23
C ALA A 397 20.54 14.61 -6.49
N TRP A 398 20.65 13.41 -7.06
CA TRP A 398 19.52 12.50 -7.23
C TRP A 398 19.19 11.82 -5.90
N THR A 399 18.03 12.14 -5.32
CA THR A 399 17.63 11.64 -3.99
C THR A 399 16.31 10.86 -4.02
N ALA A 400 16.26 9.71 -3.33
CA ALA A 400 15.08 8.85 -3.23
C ALA A 400 15.01 8.22 -1.84
N ASP A 401 13.90 8.40 -1.11
CA ASP A 401 13.61 7.70 0.17
C ASP A 401 14.74 7.71 1.23
N GLY A 402 15.55 8.79 1.27
CA GLY A 402 16.70 8.95 2.17
C GLY A 402 18.05 8.53 1.56
N TYR A 403 18.03 7.79 0.45
CA TYR A 403 19.20 7.47 -0.35
C TYR A 403 19.60 8.63 -1.28
N VAL A 404 20.91 8.78 -1.52
CA VAL A 404 21.52 9.86 -2.33
C VAL A 404 22.44 9.25 -3.38
N SER A 405 22.34 9.70 -4.63
CA SER A 405 23.09 9.20 -5.78
C SER A 405 23.65 10.34 -6.63
N LYS A 406 24.83 10.11 -7.23
CA LYS A 406 25.35 10.97 -8.31
C LYS A 406 24.58 10.74 -9.62
N VAL A 407 24.12 9.52 -9.87
CA VAL A 407 23.48 9.08 -11.12
C VAL A 407 22.00 8.77 -10.90
N TRP A 408 21.12 9.15 -11.83
CA TRP A 408 19.71 8.80 -11.77
C TRP A 408 19.49 7.28 -11.92
N ALA A 409 18.53 6.74 -11.16
CA ALA A 409 18.04 5.38 -11.33
C ALA A 409 16.50 5.38 -11.42
N PRO A 410 15.88 4.41 -12.13
CA PRO A 410 14.43 4.37 -12.33
C PRO A 410 13.65 3.94 -11.08
N THR A 411 14.28 3.13 -10.22
CA THR A 411 13.69 2.48 -9.03
C THR A 411 14.49 2.84 -7.77
N SER A 412 13.82 3.10 -6.66
CA SER A 412 14.46 3.28 -5.36
C SER A 412 15.15 1.98 -4.89
N PRO A 413 16.44 2.01 -4.50
CA PRO A 413 17.13 0.83 -3.94
C PRO A 413 16.65 0.49 -2.51
N VAL A 414 15.85 1.36 -1.87
CA VAL A 414 15.32 1.17 -0.52
C VAL A 414 13.87 0.68 -0.54
N THR A 415 13.07 1.12 -1.52
CA THR A 415 11.60 0.90 -1.54
C THR A 415 11.08 0.25 -2.82
N GLY A 416 11.95 -0.11 -3.78
CA GLY A 416 11.58 -0.63 -5.11
C GLY A 416 10.88 0.38 -6.04
N ARG A 417 10.19 1.37 -5.47
CA ARG A 417 9.27 2.30 -6.14
C ARG A 417 9.90 3.01 -7.34
N LEU A 418 9.17 2.98 -8.46
CA LEU A 418 9.47 3.73 -9.69
C LEU A 418 9.34 5.26 -9.48
N ASP A 419 10.09 6.04 -10.28
CA ASP A 419 10.07 7.52 -10.29
C ASP A 419 10.30 8.16 -8.89
N ALA A 420 11.04 7.44 -8.03
CA ALA A 420 11.34 7.86 -6.67
C ALA A 420 12.43 8.94 -6.60
N PHE A 421 13.37 8.94 -7.55
CA PHE A 421 14.52 9.85 -7.58
C PHE A 421 14.14 11.26 -8.03
N ARG A 422 14.50 12.25 -7.22
CA ARG A 422 14.30 13.69 -7.50
C ARG A 422 15.59 14.46 -7.33
N TRP A 423 15.86 15.36 -8.27
CA TRP A 423 16.98 16.31 -8.22
C TRP A 423 16.66 17.41 -7.20
N LYS A 424 17.43 17.45 -6.11
CA LYS A 424 17.33 18.49 -5.05
C LYS A 424 18.57 18.46 -4.15
N VAL A 425 18.79 19.54 -3.39
CA VAL A 425 19.78 19.55 -2.30
C VAL A 425 19.48 18.42 -1.31
N PRO A 426 20.45 17.54 -0.96
CA PRO A 426 20.27 16.51 0.05
C PRO A 426 20.00 17.11 1.43
N VAL A 427 19.00 16.59 2.14
CA VAL A 427 18.71 16.99 3.52
C VAL A 427 19.56 16.13 4.45
N GLU A 428 20.59 16.72 5.07
CA GLU A 428 21.46 16.02 6.01
C GLU A 428 20.66 15.48 7.20
N HIS A 429 20.66 14.15 7.35
CA HIS A 429 20.31 13.52 8.61
C HIS A 429 21.56 13.52 9.47
N MET A 430 21.50 14.17 10.64
CA MET A 430 22.57 14.21 11.63
C MET A 430 22.81 12.80 12.19
N GLY A 431 23.67 12.03 11.52
CA GLY A 431 24.00 10.65 11.84
C GLY A 431 23.46 9.66 10.82
N GLY A 432 24.31 9.25 9.88
CA GLY A 432 24.02 8.21 8.89
C GLY A 432 25.01 8.24 7.73
N GLU A 433 25.75 7.15 7.51
CA GLU A 433 26.67 7.04 6.38
C GLU A 433 25.89 7.03 5.06
N GLY A 434 25.90 8.15 4.34
CA GLY A 434 25.38 8.22 2.98
C GLY A 434 26.23 7.35 2.06
N ARG A 435 25.78 6.11 1.82
CA ARG A 435 26.38 5.21 0.81
C ARG A 435 26.21 5.79 -0.58
N LEU A 436 27.14 6.66 -0.97
CA LEU A 436 27.40 7.05 -2.34
C LEU A 436 27.85 5.80 -3.13
N ILE A 437 26.92 5.10 -3.75
CA ILE A 437 27.27 4.11 -4.78
C ILE A 437 27.64 4.89 -6.03
N GLU A 438 28.92 4.89 -6.37
CA GLU A 438 29.35 5.11 -7.74
C GLU A 438 28.99 3.85 -8.54
N ALA A 439 28.29 4.01 -9.66
CA ALA A 439 27.69 2.90 -10.38
C ALA A 439 28.75 2.17 -11.23
N GLU A 440 29.55 1.31 -10.60
CA GLU A 440 30.54 0.48 -11.29
C GLU A 440 29.87 -0.48 -12.29
N ALA A 441 30.14 -0.23 -13.58
CA ALA A 441 29.72 -1.10 -14.66
C ALA A 441 30.73 -2.22 -14.88
N GLY A 442 30.38 -3.44 -14.47
CA GLY A 442 31.14 -4.66 -14.77
C GLY A 442 31.41 -5.53 -13.55
N ARG A 443 31.49 -6.85 -13.77
CA ARG A 443 31.91 -7.80 -12.75
C ARG A 443 33.41 -8.04 -12.89
N ASP A 444 34.16 -7.95 -11.81
CA ASP A 444 35.26 -8.88 -11.52
C ASP A 444 35.68 -8.74 -10.04
N THR A 445 35.23 -9.65 -9.18
CA THR A 445 35.63 -9.68 -7.76
C THR A 445 37.08 -10.17 -7.64
N ARG A 446 38.03 -9.24 -7.69
CA ARG A 446 39.43 -9.49 -7.30
C ARG A 446 39.65 -8.97 -5.89
N THR A 447 39.65 -9.90 -4.93
CA THR A 447 40.03 -9.64 -3.54
C THR A 447 41.42 -9.02 -3.51
N ILE A 448 41.51 -7.79 -3.01
CA ILE A 448 42.80 -7.17 -2.66
C ILE A 448 43.20 -7.74 -1.30
N GLU A 449 44.26 -8.54 -1.27
CA GLU A 449 44.86 -8.98 0.00
C GLU A 449 45.48 -7.77 0.70
N VAL A 450 44.94 -7.41 1.86
CA VAL A 450 45.52 -6.37 2.73
C VAL A 450 46.85 -6.89 3.25
N THR A 451 47.94 -6.36 2.72
CA THR A 451 49.29 -6.66 3.24
C THR A 451 49.46 -5.99 4.58
N GLU A 452 49.55 -6.78 5.65
CA GLU A 452 49.77 -6.29 7.01
C GLU A 452 51.13 -5.56 7.10
N ILE A 453 51.12 -4.35 7.66
CA ILE A 453 52.34 -3.60 7.98
C ILE A 453 52.82 -4.11 9.36
N PRO A 454 54.01 -4.71 9.48
CA PRO A 454 54.45 -5.30 10.73
C PRO A 454 54.74 -4.24 11.81
N GLU A 455 54.21 -4.47 13.00
CA GLU A 455 54.35 -3.61 14.17
C GLU A 455 55.80 -3.61 14.70
N ALA A 456 56.34 -2.42 15.01
CA ALA A 456 57.74 -2.25 15.38
C ALA A 456 57.93 -2.16 16.91
N GLU A 457 58.48 -3.21 17.53
CA GLU A 457 58.75 -3.23 18.98
C GLU A 457 59.75 -2.14 19.44
N PRO A 458 59.44 -1.37 20.50
CA PRO A 458 60.35 -0.36 21.03
C PRO A 458 61.43 -0.97 21.95
N LYS A 459 62.66 -1.10 21.44
CA LYS A 459 63.82 -1.49 22.28
C LYS A 459 64.24 -0.38 23.23
N ARG A 460 64.13 -0.63 24.54
CA ARG A 460 64.76 0.17 25.59
C ARG A 460 66.29 0.03 25.55
N THR A 461 66.98 1.14 25.81
CA THR A 461 68.34 1.18 26.36
C THR A 461 68.45 2.32 27.37
N ASP A 462 68.85 2.03 28.60
CA ASP A 462 68.97 3.00 29.69
C ASP A 462 70.35 3.68 29.79
N LYS A 463 70.37 4.78 30.57
CA LYS A 463 71.49 5.40 31.34
C LYS A 463 72.34 6.54 30.76
N ALA A 464 72.79 7.37 31.73
CA ALA A 464 73.50 8.66 31.66
C ALA A 464 72.65 9.79 31.05
N ALA A 465 72.33 10.91 31.73
CA ALA A 465 73.08 11.79 32.65
C ALA A 465 74.25 12.52 31.97
N ASP A 466 74.48 13.82 32.16
CA ASP A 466 74.04 14.74 33.24
C ASP A 466 73.92 16.20 32.72
N ALA A 467 73.28 17.12 33.48
CA ALA A 467 73.47 18.59 33.53
C ALA A 467 72.20 19.41 33.91
N LEU A 468 72.35 20.18 35.00
CA LEU A 468 71.75 21.46 35.44
C LEU A 468 71.18 22.41 34.34
N ALA A 469 70.29 23.40 34.56
CA ALA A 469 69.67 24.06 35.74
C ALA A 469 68.61 25.11 35.24
N THR A 470 67.75 25.83 36.00
CA THR A 470 67.12 25.72 37.35
C THR A 470 66.12 26.90 37.53
N SER A 471 64.85 26.66 37.91
CA SER A 471 63.88 27.53 38.64
C SER A 471 62.56 26.73 38.83
N VAL A 472 61.85 26.61 39.97
CA VAL A 472 61.46 27.55 41.07
C VAL A 472 60.41 28.57 40.57
N GLU A 473 59.20 28.76 41.13
CA GLU A 473 58.55 28.41 42.43
C GLU A 473 57.05 28.09 42.15
N THR A 474 56.34 27.06 42.65
CA THR A 474 55.92 26.61 44.02
C THR A 474 54.58 27.19 44.53
N GLY A 475 53.71 26.33 45.08
CA GLY A 475 52.39 26.62 45.68
C GLY A 475 51.27 25.82 44.99
N LYS A 476 50.66 24.75 45.53
CA LYS A 476 50.47 24.26 46.92
C LYS A 476 49.63 25.25 47.76
N SER A 477 48.56 24.86 48.46
CA SER A 477 48.36 23.61 49.26
C SER A 477 46.92 23.04 49.20
N GLU A 478 46.70 21.72 49.35
CA GLU A 478 46.31 20.94 50.58
C GLU A 478 44.87 21.20 51.10
N ASP A 479 44.11 20.24 51.65
CA ASP A 479 44.09 18.75 51.59
C ASP A 479 42.76 18.23 52.22
N GLY A 480 42.49 16.92 52.25
CA GLY A 480 41.37 16.29 52.98
C GLY A 480 40.12 15.97 52.12
N SER A 481 39.64 14.74 51.88
CA SER A 481 39.66 13.45 52.63
C SER A 481 38.67 13.42 53.81
N THR A 482 37.75 12.45 54.02
CA THR A 482 37.49 11.15 53.34
C THR A 482 36.05 10.61 53.60
N SER A 483 35.63 9.62 52.80
CA SER A 483 34.77 8.44 53.14
C SER A 483 33.30 8.54 53.64
N ALA A 484 32.39 8.15 52.74
CA ALA A 484 31.38 7.06 52.84
C ALA A 484 30.42 6.88 54.06
N SER A 485 29.12 6.66 53.78
CA SER A 485 28.41 5.37 54.08
C SER A 485 26.93 5.32 53.62
N THR A 486 26.55 4.26 52.90
CA THR A 486 25.29 3.44 52.93
C THR A 486 23.86 4.05 52.83
N GLN A 487 22.95 3.30 52.17
CA GLN A 487 21.50 3.54 51.98
C GLN A 487 20.62 2.85 53.08
N PRO A 488 19.30 2.53 52.89
CA PRO A 488 18.12 3.28 52.40
C PRO A 488 16.91 3.26 53.37
N SER A 489 15.87 4.11 53.18
CA SER A 489 14.49 3.81 53.64
C SER A 489 13.37 4.71 53.06
N THR A 490 12.21 4.12 52.79
CA THR A 490 10.87 4.72 52.51
C THR A 490 9.82 3.98 53.36
N PRO A 491 8.49 4.28 53.32
CA PRO A 491 7.75 5.56 53.22
C PRO A 491 6.63 5.69 54.31
N ALA A 492 5.96 6.86 54.46
CA ALA A 492 4.65 6.96 55.15
C ALA A 492 3.86 8.26 54.89
N THR A 493 2.51 8.16 54.87
CA THR A 493 1.49 9.22 55.08
C THR A 493 0.74 8.90 56.39
N PRO A 494 -0.01 9.82 57.07
CA PRO A 494 -1.45 10.03 56.72
C PRO A 494 -2.19 11.33 57.23
N ASN A 495 -3.46 11.49 56.78
CA ASN A 495 -4.64 12.15 57.43
C ASN A 495 -4.85 13.71 57.47
N GLY A 496 -6.15 14.10 57.49
CA GLY A 496 -6.73 15.49 57.63
C GLY A 496 -7.43 15.71 58.99
N PRO A 497 -8.69 16.22 59.13
CA PRO A 497 -9.64 16.85 58.17
C PRO A 497 -10.46 18.08 58.72
N ARG A 498 -11.43 18.64 57.94
CA ARG A 498 -12.71 19.35 58.28
C ARG A 498 -13.41 19.79 56.96
N GLU A 499 -14.72 19.69 56.70
CA GLU A 499 -15.98 20.20 57.33
C GLU A 499 -16.15 21.73 57.26
N THR A 500 -17.29 22.31 56.81
CA THR A 500 -18.51 21.84 56.11
C THR A 500 -18.77 22.76 54.87
N GLU A 501 -19.87 22.88 54.08
CA GLU A 501 -21.26 22.36 53.87
C GLU A 501 -21.68 22.90 52.45
N ALA A 502 -22.82 22.68 51.75
CA ALA A 502 -24.06 21.87 51.75
C ALA A 502 -24.58 21.83 50.26
N SER A 503 -25.74 21.32 49.80
CA SER A 503 -26.86 20.53 50.35
C SER A 503 -27.69 19.89 49.21
N SER A 504 -28.46 18.83 49.54
CA SER A 504 -29.86 18.50 49.17
C SER A 504 -30.48 18.83 47.77
N VAL A 505 -31.25 17.96 47.06
CA VAL A 505 -31.62 16.51 47.12
C VAL A 505 -32.25 16.06 45.77
N ASN A 506 -32.33 14.74 45.54
CA ASN A 506 -33.14 13.94 44.57
C ASN A 506 -34.34 14.59 43.83
N GLY A 507 -34.82 14.11 42.67
CA GLY A 507 -34.46 12.92 41.87
C GLY A 507 -35.45 12.66 40.69
N ALA A 508 -35.25 11.58 39.92
CA ALA A 508 -36.05 11.17 38.76
C ALA A 508 -37.21 10.19 39.15
N PRO A 509 -38.09 9.66 38.24
CA PRO A 509 -38.09 9.68 36.76
C PRO A 509 -39.48 9.77 36.03
N ALA A 510 -39.44 9.59 34.69
CA ALA A 510 -40.42 8.90 33.82
C ALA A 510 -41.45 9.66 32.92
N GLN A 511 -41.31 9.41 31.60
CA GLN A 511 -42.33 9.18 30.53
C GLN A 511 -43.51 10.15 30.26
N SER A 512 -43.57 10.70 29.04
CA SER A 512 -44.77 10.77 28.16
C SER A 512 -44.43 11.30 26.74
N LYS A 513 -45.41 11.31 25.81
CA LYS A 513 -45.26 11.53 24.34
C LYS A 513 -46.66 11.86 23.72
N PRO A 514 -46.82 12.42 22.49
CA PRO A 514 -46.36 13.68 21.87
C PRO A 514 -47.57 14.61 21.49
N GLU A 515 -47.47 15.35 20.36
CA GLU A 515 -48.52 16.08 19.58
C GLU A 515 -48.80 17.57 19.94
N PRO A 516 -49.40 18.40 19.03
CA PRO A 516 -48.90 18.70 17.67
C PRO A 516 -49.12 20.17 17.17
N ALA A 517 -48.73 20.46 15.92
CA ALA A 517 -49.21 21.55 15.03
C ALA A 517 -48.79 23.01 15.39
N LYS A 518 -48.70 23.98 14.46
CA LYS A 518 -49.47 24.23 13.22
C LYS A 518 -48.66 24.77 12.02
N SER A 519 -49.34 24.85 10.87
CA SER A 519 -48.88 25.26 9.54
C SER A 519 -49.61 26.50 8.99
N ALA A 520 -48.93 27.32 8.19
CA ALA A 520 -49.46 28.29 7.20
C ALA A 520 -48.26 28.80 6.34
N ASP A 521 -48.37 29.13 5.05
CA ASP A 521 -49.46 28.93 4.09
C ASP A 521 -48.95 28.84 2.63
N GLY A 522 -49.83 28.51 1.68
CA GLY A 522 -49.54 28.47 0.22
C GLY A 522 -49.80 29.80 -0.52
N PRO A 523 -50.29 29.81 -1.80
CA PRO A 523 -50.73 28.66 -2.62
C PRO A 523 -50.46 28.71 -4.16
N ALA A 524 -50.88 27.62 -4.85
CA ALA A 524 -51.46 27.56 -6.22
C ALA A 524 -50.56 27.81 -7.48
N ILE A 525 -50.78 27.25 -8.69
CA ILE A 525 -51.61 26.15 -9.27
C ILE A 525 -51.02 25.80 -10.68
N GLY A 526 -51.21 24.66 -11.36
CA GLY A 526 -51.87 23.39 -11.03
C GLY A 526 -52.64 22.73 -12.22
N LYS A 527 -52.45 21.40 -12.46
CA LYS A 527 -53.12 20.51 -13.48
C LYS A 527 -52.55 20.61 -14.92
N ASN A 528 -52.50 19.57 -15.78
CA ASN A 528 -53.40 18.41 -16.01
C ASN A 528 -52.69 17.12 -16.56
N LYS A 529 -53.46 16.12 -17.05
CA LYS A 529 -53.10 14.75 -17.54
C LYS A 529 -54.02 14.39 -18.77
N PRO A 530 -54.01 13.22 -19.48
CA PRO A 530 -53.05 12.11 -19.75
C PRO A 530 -52.89 11.76 -21.28
N ASP A 531 -52.36 10.57 -21.61
CA ASP A 531 -52.44 9.77 -22.88
C ASP A 531 -51.75 10.32 -24.17
N GLY A 532 -51.32 9.54 -25.19
CA GLY A 532 -51.27 8.09 -25.43
C GLY A 532 -50.47 7.68 -26.72
N ASP A 533 -50.37 6.36 -26.99
CA ASP A 533 -49.87 5.63 -28.21
C ASP A 533 -48.44 5.77 -28.82
N LYS A 534 -47.63 4.71 -28.63
CA LYS A 534 -47.05 3.71 -29.60
C LYS A 534 -46.88 4.00 -31.12
N PRO A 535 -46.08 3.19 -31.88
CA PRO A 535 -44.90 2.34 -31.55
C PRO A 535 -43.77 2.28 -32.64
N ALA A 536 -42.86 1.28 -32.52
CA ALA A 536 -41.89 0.74 -33.50
C ALA A 536 -40.56 1.51 -33.68
N ALA A 537 -39.40 0.88 -33.89
CA ALA A 537 -38.97 -0.54 -33.88
C ALA A 537 -37.56 -0.59 -33.20
N GLY A 538 -36.86 -1.70 -32.92
CA GLY A 538 -37.07 -3.14 -33.15
C GLY A 538 -35.68 -3.82 -33.14
N GLY A 539 -35.46 -4.80 -32.26
CA GLY A 539 -34.16 -5.48 -32.12
C GLY A 539 -34.26 -6.63 -31.12
N ALA A 540 -33.94 -7.85 -31.55
CA ALA A 540 -34.27 -9.07 -30.81
C ALA A 540 -33.11 -9.59 -29.93
N GLY A 541 -33.48 -10.18 -28.79
CA GLY A 541 -32.63 -11.01 -27.92
C GLY A 541 -33.11 -12.47 -27.92
N PRO A 542 -32.29 -13.43 -27.46
CA PRO A 542 -32.19 -14.74 -28.09
C PRO A 542 -33.24 -15.78 -27.70
N THR A 543 -33.51 -16.69 -28.64
CA THR A 543 -34.31 -17.92 -28.46
C THR A 543 -33.53 -19.03 -27.76
N SER A 544 -34.23 -20.06 -27.28
CA SER A 544 -33.79 -20.89 -26.17
C SER A 544 -33.04 -22.20 -26.51
N GLU A 545 -32.46 -22.32 -27.71
CA GLU A 545 -31.83 -23.60 -28.16
C GLU A 545 -30.30 -23.65 -28.04
N ASP A 546 -29.59 -22.53 -28.21
CA ASP A 546 -28.10 -22.44 -28.14
C ASP A 546 -27.50 -22.75 -26.74
N ARG A 547 -28.31 -23.16 -25.77
CA ARG A 547 -27.92 -23.33 -24.36
C ARG A 547 -27.54 -24.75 -23.95
N LYS A 548 -27.26 -25.64 -24.91
CA LYS A 548 -26.98 -27.08 -24.65
C LYS A 548 -25.60 -27.59 -25.06
N GLU A 549 -24.84 -26.91 -25.91
CA GLU A 549 -23.55 -27.40 -26.43
C GLU A 549 -22.31 -26.77 -25.77
N ALA A 550 -22.42 -26.38 -24.49
CA ALA A 550 -21.32 -25.83 -23.68
C ALA A 550 -20.97 -26.71 -22.47
N ARG A 551 -21.00 -28.04 -22.65
CA ARG A 551 -20.57 -29.05 -21.66
C ARG A 551 -19.97 -30.29 -22.32
N PHE A 552 -18.85 -30.14 -23.04
CA PHE A 552 -17.79 -31.16 -23.21
C PHE A 552 -16.64 -30.57 -24.05
N ALA A 553 -15.79 -29.77 -23.41
CA ALA A 553 -14.46 -29.36 -23.84
C ALA A 553 -13.66 -29.01 -22.57
#